data_AF-A0A6J5FI79-F1
#
_entry.id   AF-A0A6J5FI79-F1
#
_cell.length_a   1.000
_cell.length_b   1.000
_cell.length_c   1.000
_cell.angle_alpha   90.00
_cell.angle_beta   90.00
_cell.angle_gamma   90.00
#
_symmetry.space_group_name_H-M   'P 1'
#
loop_
_entity.id
_entity.type
_entity.pdbx_description
1 polymer ?
#
loop_
_entity_poly.entity_id
_entity_poly.type
_entity_poly.pdbx_seq_one_letter_code
_entity_poly.pdbx_strand_id
1 'polypeptide(L)'
;MTTIWDDMFPIVALIEGTRVGVVILDTVKPASINVTNAIGAVPAETIDACGELMAQMAPLCDSFVFATHHHLATPYAKKWRSRVQNAFLVFQNAVQLVDMLSKRGEPTVVFHGHRHIAYTGKVQDTDISIVASPSATVGGHARPGEGSWRVVDLQASSGACRLIGRPQFRSLTVHRQDIESTL
;
A
#
# COMPACT_ATOMS: atom_id res chain seq x y z
N MET A 1 -3.70 5.80 -27.93
CA MET A 1 -4.42 4.58 -27.57
C MET A 1 -4.32 4.48 -26.07
N THR A 2 -5.35 4.91 -25.34
CA THR A 2 -5.49 4.55 -23.92
C THR A 2 -5.64 3.04 -23.88
N THR A 3 -4.81 2.39 -23.08
CA THR A 3 -4.86 0.94 -22.97
C THR A 3 -5.97 0.60 -21.97
N ILE A 4 -6.73 -0.48 -22.20
CA ILE A 4 -7.77 -0.98 -21.28
C ILE A 4 -7.28 -0.97 -19.83
N TRP A 5 -5.98 -1.22 -19.63
CA TRP A 5 -5.32 -1.17 -18.34
C TRP A 5 -5.41 0.18 -17.63
N ASP A 6 -5.11 1.28 -18.31
CA ASP A 6 -5.11 2.63 -17.71
C ASP A 6 -6.53 3.02 -17.25
N ASP A 7 -7.54 2.61 -18.02
CA ASP A 7 -8.96 2.89 -17.75
C ASP A 7 -9.54 2.01 -16.62
N MET A 8 -8.81 0.99 -16.15
CA MET A 8 -9.28 0.14 -15.04
C MET A 8 -9.10 0.80 -13.67
N PHE A 9 -8.19 1.76 -13.52
CA PHE A 9 -7.85 2.33 -12.21
C PHE A 9 -8.45 3.74 -12.02
N PRO A 10 -8.89 4.10 -10.80
CA PRO A 10 -8.84 3.30 -9.56
C PRO A 10 -9.91 2.20 -9.52
N ILE A 11 -9.58 1.07 -8.88
CA ILE A 11 -10.54 -0.03 -8.63
C ILE A 11 -10.99 0.03 -7.17
N VAL A 12 -12.28 -0.19 -6.89
CA VAL A 12 -12.78 -0.45 -5.54
C VAL A 12 -13.17 -1.92 -5.42
N ALA A 13 -12.41 -2.68 -4.64
CA ALA A 13 -12.77 -4.03 -4.25
C ALA A 13 -13.59 -4.01 -2.95
N LEU A 14 -14.78 -4.61 -2.97
CA LEU A 14 -15.64 -4.72 -1.79
C LEU A 14 -15.22 -5.92 -0.94
N ILE A 15 -15.16 -5.72 0.38
CA ILE A 15 -14.93 -6.83 1.32
C ILE A 15 -16.30 -7.34 1.78
N GLU A 16 -16.65 -8.55 1.34
CA GLU A 16 -17.93 -9.20 1.69
C GLU A 16 -18.17 -9.25 3.20
N GLY A 17 -19.43 -9.05 3.59
CA GLY A 17 -19.82 -9.03 5.01
C GLY A 17 -19.37 -7.78 5.77
N THR A 18 -18.75 -6.81 5.10
CA THR A 18 -18.34 -5.53 5.68
C THR A 18 -18.86 -4.36 4.84
N ARG A 19 -18.69 -3.13 5.35
CA ARG A 19 -18.91 -1.89 4.61
C ARG A 19 -17.59 -1.20 4.25
N VAL A 20 -16.51 -1.97 4.11
CA VAL A 20 -15.18 -1.48 3.78
C VAL A 20 -14.86 -1.73 2.31
N GLY A 21 -14.48 -0.67 1.60
CA GLY A 21 -13.91 -0.73 0.25
C GLY A 21 -12.39 -0.65 0.27
N VAL A 22 -11.74 -1.43 -0.59
CA VAL A 22 -10.29 -1.34 -0.84
C VAL A 22 -10.09 -0.59 -2.16
N VAL A 23 -9.59 0.63 -2.09
CA VAL A 23 -9.17 1.41 -3.26
C VAL A 23 -7.80 0.91 -3.72
N ILE A 24 -7.72 0.37 -4.92
CA ILE A 24 -6.52 -0.16 -5.52
C ILE A 24 -6.02 0.83 -6.57
N LEU A 25 -4.77 1.25 -6.43
CA LEU A 25 -4.10 2.13 -7.38
C LEU A 25 -2.95 1.42 -8.07
N ASP A 26 -2.89 1.55 -9.39
CA ASP A 26 -1.67 1.22 -10.11
C ASP A 26 -0.65 2.34 -9.90
N THR A 27 0.39 1.99 -9.14
CA THR A 27 1.55 2.87 -8.92
C THR A 27 2.73 2.44 -9.78
N VAL A 28 2.59 1.40 -10.60
CA VAL A 28 3.67 0.83 -11.40
C VAL A 28 3.71 1.53 -12.75
N LYS A 29 4.82 2.22 -13.02
CA LYS A 29 5.05 2.74 -14.37
C LYS A 29 5.56 1.62 -15.28
N PRO A 30 5.15 1.57 -16.55
CA PRO A 30 5.86 0.79 -17.55
C PRO A 30 7.33 1.23 -17.57
N ALA A 31 8.24 0.31 -17.32
CA ALA A 31 9.66 0.59 -17.38
C ALA A 31 10.42 -0.52 -18.11
N SER A 32 11.28 -0.12 -19.03
CA SER A 32 12.11 -1.01 -19.84
C SER A 32 13.36 -1.49 -19.11
N ILE A 33 13.65 -0.95 -17.92
CA ILE A 33 14.84 -1.27 -17.13
C ILE A 33 14.46 -1.36 -15.64
N ASN A 34 15.01 -2.34 -14.92
CA ASN A 34 14.70 -2.61 -13.51
C ASN A 34 14.91 -1.42 -12.56
N VAL A 35 15.80 -0.49 -12.89
CA VAL A 35 16.06 0.70 -12.08
C VAL A 35 14.89 1.68 -12.14
N THR A 36 14.27 1.88 -13.31
CA THR A 36 13.12 2.77 -13.48
C THR A 36 11.82 2.15 -12.96
N ASN A 37 11.73 0.81 -12.89
CA ASN A 37 10.66 0.10 -12.19
C ASN A 37 10.61 0.42 -10.69
N ALA A 38 11.67 1.00 -10.13
CA ALA A 38 11.70 1.38 -8.73
C ALA A 38 11.01 2.71 -8.42
N ILE A 39 10.68 3.49 -9.46
CA ILE A 39 10.08 4.82 -9.34
C ILE A 39 8.65 4.75 -9.85
N GLY A 40 7.72 4.48 -8.94
CA GLY A 40 6.30 4.48 -9.25
C GLY A 40 5.74 5.88 -9.49
N ALA A 41 4.59 5.97 -10.16
CA ALA A 41 3.65 7.09 -10.00
C ALA A 41 2.26 6.65 -10.45
N VAL A 42 1.29 7.49 -10.16
CA VAL A 42 -0.11 7.36 -10.59
C VAL A 42 -0.41 8.54 -11.53
N PRO A 43 -1.25 8.42 -12.56
CA PRO A 43 -1.79 9.60 -13.24
C PRO A 43 -2.52 10.52 -12.24
N ALA A 44 -2.44 11.84 -12.43
CA ALA A 44 -3.02 12.78 -11.46
C ALA A 44 -4.55 12.69 -11.46
N GLU A 45 -5.13 12.55 -12.65
CA GLU A 45 -6.54 12.32 -12.89
C GLU A 45 -7.08 11.07 -12.17
N THR A 46 -6.26 10.02 -12.03
CA THR A 46 -6.64 8.81 -11.28
C THR A 46 -6.74 9.10 -9.77
N ILE A 47 -5.89 9.97 -9.23
CA ILE A 47 -5.97 10.39 -7.81
C ILE A 47 -7.23 11.23 -7.59
N ASP A 48 -7.51 12.17 -8.48
CA ASP A 48 -8.70 13.01 -8.41
C ASP A 48 -9.99 12.15 -8.52
N ALA A 49 -10.00 11.18 -9.43
CA ALA A 49 -11.10 10.24 -9.62
C ALA A 49 -11.37 9.34 -8.39
N CYS A 50 -10.39 9.16 -7.48
CA CYS A 50 -10.61 8.40 -6.25
C CYS A 50 -11.74 9.00 -5.42
N GLY A 51 -11.75 10.33 -5.25
CA GLY A 51 -12.77 10.99 -4.42
C GLY A 51 -14.17 10.79 -4.97
N GLU A 52 -14.33 10.93 -6.29
CA GLU A 52 -15.60 10.72 -6.99
C GLU A 52 -16.05 9.26 -6.92
N LEU A 53 -15.14 8.31 -7.20
CA LEU A 53 -15.44 6.89 -7.15
C LEU A 53 -15.86 6.47 -5.73
N MET A 54 -15.16 6.95 -4.71
CA MET A 54 -15.51 6.67 -3.32
C MET A 54 -16.89 7.22 -2.95
N ALA A 55 -17.24 8.43 -3.40
CA ALA A 55 -18.57 9.00 -3.19
C ALA A 55 -19.66 8.17 -3.90
N GLN A 56 -19.40 7.69 -5.11
CA GLN A 56 -20.31 6.80 -5.84
C GLN A 56 -20.49 5.45 -5.13
N MET A 57 -19.44 4.94 -4.49
CA MET A 57 -19.44 3.67 -3.77
C MET A 57 -20.00 3.76 -2.35
N ALA A 58 -20.26 4.97 -1.82
CA ALA A 58 -20.78 5.22 -0.48
C ALA A 58 -22.03 4.39 -0.08
N PRO A 59 -22.97 4.06 -0.99
CA PRO A 59 -24.10 3.17 -0.65
C PRO A 59 -23.65 1.76 -0.23
N LEU A 60 -22.57 1.25 -0.84
CA LEU A 60 -22.07 -0.11 -0.67
C LEU A 60 -21.02 -0.21 0.43
N CYS A 61 -20.11 0.76 0.49
CA CYS A 61 -19.07 0.85 1.51
C CYS A 61 -18.96 2.28 2.01
N ASP A 62 -18.95 2.46 3.33
CA ASP A 62 -18.82 3.78 3.95
C ASP A 62 -17.41 4.04 4.48
N SER A 63 -16.53 3.03 4.52
CA SER A 63 -15.15 3.17 4.98
C SER A 63 -14.18 2.66 3.92
N PHE A 64 -13.01 3.27 3.79
CA PHE A 64 -12.05 2.94 2.75
C PHE A 64 -10.63 2.76 3.26
N VAL A 65 -9.94 1.79 2.68
CA VAL A 65 -8.49 1.62 2.78
C VAL A 65 -7.87 1.67 1.39
N PHE A 66 -6.58 1.96 1.30
CA PHE A 66 -5.86 2.04 0.04
C PHE A 66 -4.83 0.93 -0.05
N ALA A 67 -4.69 0.33 -1.24
CA ALA A 67 -3.67 -0.64 -1.56
C ALA A 67 -2.86 -0.14 -2.76
N THR A 68 -1.54 0.00 -2.57
CA THR A 68 -0.61 0.42 -3.63
C THR A 68 0.59 -0.52 -3.70
N HIS A 69 1.22 -0.66 -4.87
CA HIS A 69 2.48 -1.40 -4.96
C HIS A 69 3.63 -0.63 -4.31
N HIS A 70 3.87 0.61 -4.75
CA HIS A 70 4.96 1.47 -4.27
C HIS A 70 4.63 2.16 -2.94
N HIS A 71 5.67 2.59 -2.23
CA HIS A 71 5.52 3.25 -0.94
C HIS A 71 4.88 4.65 -1.09
N LEU A 72 3.95 4.97 -0.19
CA LEU A 72 3.35 6.31 -0.07
C LEU A 72 4.25 7.23 0.77
N ALA A 73 4.85 6.70 1.83
CA ALA A 73 5.74 7.45 2.71
C ALA A 73 6.69 6.50 3.43
N THR A 74 7.95 6.91 3.61
CA THR A 74 8.97 6.10 4.30
C THR A 74 9.27 6.61 5.70
N PRO A 75 9.77 5.77 6.62
CA PRO A 75 10.24 6.22 7.93
C PRO A 75 11.32 7.30 7.82
N TYR A 76 11.31 8.23 8.79
CA TYR A 76 12.32 9.28 8.86
C TYR A 76 13.72 8.68 9.05
N ALA A 77 14.66 9.08 8.18
CA ALA A 77 16.05 8.68 8.27
C ALA A 77 16.92 9.85 8.75
N LYS A 78 17.73 9.63 9.79
CA LYS A 78 18.64 10.66 10.33
C LYS A 78 19.77 11.03 9.36
N LYS A 79 20.26 10.07 8.56
CA LYS A 79 21.38 10.27 7.63
C LYS A 79 20.88 10.79 6.29
N TRP A 80 21.48 11.87 5.78
CA TRP A 80 21.14 12.46 4.47
C TRP A 80 21.10 11.43 3.32
N ARG A 81 22.15 10.59 3.20
CA ARG A 81 22.21 9.56 2.15
C ARG A 81 21.02 8.60 2.20
N SER A 82 20.61 8.20 3.39
CA SER A 82 19.45 7.33 3.60
C SER A 82 18.13 8.05 3.30
N ARG A 83 18.04 9.37 3.54
CA ARG A 83 16.86 10.16 3.13
C ARG A 83 16.69 10.19 1.62
N VAL A 84 17.79 10.43 0.90
CA VAL A 84 17.78 10.42 -0.57
C VAL A 84 17.37 9.04 -1.09
N GLN A 85 17.98 7.97 -0.56
CA GLN A 85 17.62 6.61 -0.94
C GLN A 85 16.14 6.29 -0.66
N ASN A 86 15.63 6.67 0.52
CA ASN A 86 14.23 6.48 0.89
C ASN A 86 13.27 7.28 0.00
N ALA A 87 13.65 8.49 -0.42
CA ALA A 87 12.83 9.30 -1.31
C ALA A 87 12.59 8.60 -2.67
N PHE A 88 13.58 7.87 -3.19
CA PHE A 88 13.42 7.05 -4.40
C PHE A 88 12.55 5.81 -4.21
N LEU A 89 12.12 5.50 -2.97
CA LEU A 89 11.19 4.41 -2.70
C LEU A 89 9.73 4.85 -2.75
N VAL A 90 9.50 6.15 -2.58
CA VAL A 90 8.19 6.77 -2.60
C VAL A 90 7.80 7.08 -4.04
N PHE A 91 6.56 6.77 -4.43
CA PHE A 91 6.11 7.08 -5.79
C PHE A 91 5.97 8.60 -6.01
N GLN A 92 6.21 9.06 -7.24
CA GLN A 92 6.52 10.47 -7.54
C GLN A 92 5.46 11.47 -7.06
N ASN A 93 4.18 11.15 -7.24
CA ASN A 93 3.06 12.01 -6.84
C ASN A 93 2.38 11.56 -5.54
N ALA A 94 3.10 10.89 -4.65
CA ALA A 94 2.63 10.50 -3.33
C ALA A 94 2.02 11.66 -2.53
N VAL A 95 2.59 12.86 -2.65
CA VAL A 95 2.09 14.07 -1.96
C VAL A 95 0.67 14.41 -2.39
N GLN A 96 0.30 14.22 -3.66
CA GLN A 96 -1.07 14.46 -4.13
C GLN A 96 -2.05 13.50 -3.48
N LEU A 97 -1.69 12.22 -3.36
CA LEU A 97 -2.53 11.23 -2.68
C LEU A 97 -2.65 11.55 -1.18
N VAL A 98 -1.54 11.92 -0.52
CA VAL A 98 -1.55 12.34 0.89
C VAL A 98 -2.45 13.56 1.09
N ASP A 99 -2.36 14.57 0.22
CA ASP A 99 -3.17 15.79 0.30
C ASP A 99 -4.66 15.48 0.12
N MET A 100 -5.02 14.68 -0.89
CA MET A 100 -6.41 14.23 -1.10
C MET A 100 -6.97 13.51 0.13
N LEU A 101 -6.22 12.54 0.65
CA LEU A 101 -6.61 11.78 1.85
C LEU A 101 -6.70 12.66 3.11
N SER A 102 -5.79 13.64 3.25
CA SER A 102 -5.79 14.55 4.40
C SER A 102 -6.97 15.50 4.35
N LYS A 103 -7.33 16.01 3.16
CA LYS A 103 -8.47 16.91 2.94
C LYS A 103 -9.81 16.24 3.23
N ARG A 104 -9.91 14.92 3.09
CA ARG A 104 -11.10 14.16 3.53
C ARG A 104 -11.32 14.23 5.04
N GLY A 105 -10.27 14.48 5.83
CA GLY A 105 -10.35 14.57 7.29
C GLY A 105 -10.66 13.23 7.99
N GLU A 106 -10.79 12.15 7.23
CA GLU A 106 -11.11 10.82 7.73
C GLU A 106 -9.82 9.98 7.87
N PRO A 107 -9.62 9.34 9.04
CA PRO A 107 -8.55 8.37 9.20
C PRO A 107 -8.59 7.31 8.12
N THR A 108 -7.43 7.05 7.53
CA THR A 108 -7.30 6.11 6.42
C THR A 108 -6.08 5.24 6.64
N VAL A 109 -6.16 3.97 6.25
CA VAL A 109 -5.02 3.05 6.22
C VAL A 109 -4.59 2.81 4.79
N VAL A 110 -3.28 2.95 4.53
CA VAL A 110 -2.66 2.66 3.24
C VAL A 110 -1.71 1.48 3.40
N PHE A 111 -1.97 0.43 2.64
CA PHE A 111 -1.16 -0.77 2.52
C PHE A 111 -0.25 -0.67 1.31
N HIS A 112 1.04 -0.98 1.47
CA HIS A 112 1.94 -1.03 0.32
C HIS A 112 3.11 -2.01 0.45
N GLY A 113 3.72 -2.34 -0.70
CA GLY A 113 4.81 -3.31 -0.83
C GLY A 113 6.07 -2.72 -1.48
N HIS A 114 6.53 -3.32 -2.58
CA HIS A 114 7.69 -2.94 -3.40
C HIS A 114 9.08 -3.34 -2.87
N ARG A 115 9.61 -2.74 -1.79
CA ARG A 115 11.01 -2.99 -1.38
C ARG A 115 11.23 -4.09 -0.35
N HIS A 116 10.19 -4.80 0.01
CA HIS A 116 10.26 -5.86 1.02
C HIS A 116 10.79 -5.37 2.38
N ILE A 117 10.51 -4.10 2.72
CA ILE A 117 10.84 -3.49 4.01
C ILE A 117 9.55 -3.41 4.82
N ALA A 118 9.56 -4.01 6.01
CA ALA A 118 8.43 -3.95 6.93
C ALA A 118 8.49 -2.68 7.78
N TYR A 119 7.42 -1.89 7.80
CA TYR A 119 7.23 -0.83 8.78
C TYR A 119 5.76 -0.48 8.94
N THR A 120 5.43 0.14 10.07
CA THR A 120 4.12 0.76 10.30
C THR A 120 4.37 2.13 10.89
N GLY A 121 3.61 3.10 10.41
CA GLY A 121 3.76 4.49 10.85
C GLY A 121 2.52 5.30 10.53
N LYS A 122 2.60 6.58 10.85
CA LYS A 122 1.59 7.59 10.54
C LYS A 122 2.28 8.68 9.74
N VAL A 123 1.66 9.14 8.64
CA VAL A 123 2.18 10.28 7.89
C VAL A 123 2.08 11.51 8.77
N GLN A 124 3.18 12.26 8.86
CA GLN A 124 3.31 13.39 9.78
C GLN A 124 2.18 14.39 9.58
N ASP A 125 1.57 14.85 10.68
CA ASP A 125 0.50 15.87 10.69
C ASP A 125 -0.78 15.49 9.92
N THR A 126 -1.02 14.19 9.70
CA THR A 126 -2.24 13.66 9.05
C THR A 126 -2.80 12.47 9.84
N ASP A 127 -4.04 12.05 9.60
CA ASP A 127 -4.61 10.81 10.17
C ASP A 127 -4.40 9.55 9.30
N ILE A 128 -3.41 9.59 8.41
CA ILE A 128 -3.10 8.51 7.46
C ILE A 128 -2.10 7.54 8.10
N SER A 129 -2.54 6.30 8.31
CA SER A 129 -1.70 5.20 8.78
C SER A 129 -1.13 4.41 7.62
N ILE A 130 0.14 4.03 7.71
CA ILE A 130 0.87 3.30 6.69
C ILE A 130 1.24 1.91 7.19
N VAL A 131 1.01 0.89 6.38
CA VAL A 131 1.46 -0.49 6.63
C VAL A 131 2.24 -0.99 5.44
N ALA A 132 3.56 -1.10 5.62
CA ALA A 132 4.46 -1.75 4.66
C ALA A 132 4.65 -3.22 5.03
N SER A 133 4.52 -4.11 4.05
CA SER A 133 4.77 -5.55 4.24
C SER A 133 6.01 -6.02 3.46
N PRO A 134 6.80 -6.95 4.02
CA PRO A 134 7.79 -7.70 3.25
C PRO A 134 7.12 -8.65 2.25
N SER A 135 7.91 -9.30 1.40
CA SER A 135 7.39 -10.29 0.46
C SER A 135 7.01 -11.59 1.16
N ALA A 136 5.84 -12.12 0.80
CA ALA A 136 5.40 -13.44 1.22
C ALA A 136 6.21 -14.58 0.59
N THR A 137 6.92 -14.32 -0.52
CA THR A 137 7.66 -15.35 -1.27
C THR A 137 9.16 -15.34 -0.99
N VAL A 138 9.77 -14.15 -0.99
CA VAL A 138 11.24 -14.02 -0.86
C VAL A 138 11.68 -13.34 0.44
N GLY A 139 10.73 -13.06 1.33
CA GLY A 139 11.00 -12.42 2.62
C GLY A 139 11.33 -10.94 2.51
N GLY A 140 12.05 -10.43 3.50
CA GLY A 140 12.41 -9.01 3.60
C GLY A 140 13.88 -8.79 3.90
N HIS A 141 14.32 -7.52 3.88
CA HIS A 141 15.73 -7.18 4.12
C HIS A 141 16.30 -7.73 5.44
N ALA A 142 15.46 -7.81 6.48
CA ALA A 142 15.87 -8.35 7.78
C ALA A 142 15.88 -9.89 7.82
N ARG A 143 15.15 -10.55 6.93
CA ARG A 143 15.01 -12.01 6.84
C ARG A 143 14.89 -12.45 5.37
N PRO A 144 15.99 -12.45 4.60
CA PRO A 144 15.96 -12.84 3.20
C PRO A 144 15.62 -14.33 3.06
N GLY A 145 14.75 -14.69 2.12
CA GLY A 145 14.33 -16.08 1.87
C GLY A 145 13.25 -16.61 2.81
N GLU A 146 12.90 -15.86 3.87
CA GLU A 146 11.81 -16.21 4.79
C GLU A 146 10.56 -15.42 4.42
N GLY A 147 9.70 -16.02 3.60
CA GLY A 147 8.40 -15.47 3.25
C GLY A 147 7.62 -15.03 4.49
N SER A 148 7.01 -13.86 4.46
CA SER A 148 6.24 -13.37 5.61
C SER A 148 5.05 -12.50 5.20
N TRP A 149 4.05 -12.47 6.07
CA TRP A 149 2.87 -11.62 5.92
C TRP A 149 2.51 -10.98 7.25
N ARG A 150 1.64 -9.96 7.18
CA ARG A 150 1.18 -9.21 8.34
C ARG A 150 -0.33 -9.31 8.43
N VAL A 151 -0.81 -9.60 9.63
CA VAL A 151 -2.23 -9.53 9.96
C VAL A 151 -2.48 -8.19 10.64
N VAL A 152 -3.47 -7.46 10.15
CA VAL A 152 -3.86 -6.14 10.64
C VAL A 152 -5.32 -6.16 11.03
N ASP A 153 -5.59 -5.72 12.26
CA ASP A 153 -6.96 -5.50 12.70
C ASP A 153 -7.31 -4.04 12.40
N LEU A 154 -8.49 -3.83 11.81
CA LEU A 154 -8.99 -2.52 11.42
C LEU A 154 -10.29 -2.20 12.15
N GLN A 155 -10.41 -0.95 12.61
CA GLN A 155 -11.68 -0.38 13.01
C GLN A 155 -12.22 0.45 11.86
N ALA A 156 -13.39 0.09 11.35
CA ALA A 156 -14.14 0.86 10.38
C ALA A 156 -15.31 1.58 11.06
N SER A 157 -15.46 2.87 10.81
CA SER A 157 -16.59 3.66 11.31
C SER A 157 -16.83 4.88 10.42
N SER A 158 -17.96 4.92 9.71
CA SER A 158 -18.52 6.10 9.04
C SER A 158 -17.47 6.96 8.31
N GLY A 159 -16.84 6.44 7.25
CA GLY A 159 -15.78 7.15 6.50
C GLY A 159 -14.38 6.72 6.89
N ALA A 160 -14.18 6.43 8.19
CA ALA A 160 -12.86 6.21 8.76
C ALA A 160 -12.46 4.73 8.76
N CYS A 161 -11.17 4.48 8.53
CA CYS A 161 -10.48 3.23 8.83
C CYS A 161 -9.24 3.51 9.69
N ARG A 162 -9.12 2.83 10.84
CA ARG A 162 -7.97 2.95 11.75
C ARG A 162 -7.35 1.57 12.02
N LEU A 163 -6.04 1.54 12.25
CA LEU A 163 -5.38 0.34 12.78
C LEU A 163 -5.77 0.12 14.25
N ILE A 164 -6.17 -1.10 14.59
CA ILE A 164 -6.35 -1.55 15.97
C ILE A 164 -5.05 -2.22 16.40
N GLY A 165 -4.31 -1.54 17.27
CA GLY A 165 -3.06 -2.08 17.82
C GLY A 165 -1.94 -2.21 16.77
N ARG A 166 -0.99 -3.10 17.06
CA ARG A 166 0.18 -3.33 16.20
C ARG A 166 -0.08 -4.49 15.25
N PRO A 167 0.32 -4.37 13.96
CA PRO A 167 0.20 -5.50 13.04
C PRO A 167 1.00 -6.70 13.52
N GLN A 168 0.39 -7.88 13.45
CA GLN A 168 1.01 -9.13 13.85
C GLN A 168 1.83 -9.70 12.70
N PHE A 169 3.07 -10.07 12.98
CA PHE A 169 3.95 -10.69 12.00
C PHE A 169 3.72 -12.20 11.95
N ARG A 170 3.73 -12.77 10.74
CA ARG A 170 3.66 -14.20 10.48
C ARG A 170 4.73 -14.59 9.45
N SER A 171 5.34 -15.76 9.63
CA SER A 171 6.42 -16.26 8.77
C SER A 171 6.02 -17.59 8.17
N LEU A 172 6.36 -17.80 6.90
CA LEU A 172 6.36 -19.10 6.25
C LEU A 172 7.72 -19.73 6.57
N THR A 173 7.73 -20.66 7.52
CA THR A 173 8.87 -21.57 7.67
C THR A 173 8.63 -22.72 6.71
N VAL A 174 9.35 -22.75 5.59
CA VAL A 174 9.36 -23.93 4.73
C VAL A 174 10.25 -24.97 5.41
N HIS A 175 9.66 -26.02 5.98
CA HIS A 175 10.44 -27.14 6.48
C HIS A 175 11.05 -27.88 5.30
N ARG A 176 12.39 -27.93 5.25
CA ARG A 176 13.18 -28.49 4.14
C ARG A 176 12.91 -29.99 3.88
N GLN A 177 12.15 -30.67 4.74
CA GLN A 177 11.83 -32.10 4.61
C GLN A 177 10.78 -32.40 3.51
N ASP A 178 10.04 -31.40 3.01
CA ASP A 178 8.93 -31.63 2.07
C ASP A 178 9.34 -31.53 0.59
N ILE A 179 10.62 -31.25 0.28
CA ILE A 179 11.09 -31.08 -1.11
C ILE A 179 11.80 -32.33 -1.63
N GLU A 180 12.36 -33.18 -0.77
CA GLU A 180 13.08 -34.40 -1.18
C GLU A 180 12.16 -35.60 -1.45
N SER A 181 10.85 -35.49 -1.21
CA SER A 181 9.88 -36.58 -1.47
C SER A 181 9.16 -36.47 -2.82
N THR A 182 9.49 -35.47 -3.65
CA THR A 182 8.77 -35.21 -4.92
C THR A 182 9.66 -35.09 -6.16
N LEU A 183 10.89 -35.61 -6.13
CA LEU A 183 11.76 -35.72 -7.32
C LEU A 183 12.16 -37.18 -7.57
#